data_AF-A0A1Y2VT94-F1
#
_entry.id   AF-A0A1Y2VT94-F1
#
_cell.length_a   1.000
_cell.length_b   1.000
_cell.length_c   1.000
_cell.angle_alpha   90.00
_cell.angle_beta   90.00
_cell.angle_gamma   90.00
#
_symmetry.space_group_name_H-M   'P 1'
#
loop_
_entity.id
_entity.type
_entity.pdbx_description
1 polymer ?
#
loop_
_entity_poly.entity_id
_entity_poly.type
_entity_poly.pdbx_seq_one_letter_code
_entity_poly.pdbx_strand_id
1 'polypeptide(L)'
;MYTKSILAFVFCATSLVSAHGNVQVVTGDQGGNGTALGIKGAVVARFGKNSATEKDTTVFGGNANKPLADGLGKTTANGKLAVSDLKDAMALSGSTLPQVSGDGSGTITGTWRIVTSDGTANNKKGELFAVVDETGTGEYSKGTQLTATSSMVGNGQGNVVQRTVARALKAVGIQKRATNVGADAQFSVKIPSGLSCSGSDSASGASNFCLMKIVNNNGNGPFGGNIAFKIAGDSTGNTTAAASTNNASKSSKSNKKGQAFKA
;
A
#
# COMPACT_ATOMS: atom_id res chain seq x y z
N MET A 1 51.97 -17.79 33.95
CA MET A 1 51.87 -16.35 33.61
C MET A 1 50.83 -16.18 32.51
N TYR A 2 49.72 -15.53 32.88
CA TYR A 2 48.64 -14.89 32.10
C TYR A 2 48.23 -15.42 30.72
N THR A 3 47.16 -16.23 30.70
CA THR A 3 46.31 -16.49 29.53
C THR A 3 45.44 -15.25 29.27
N LYS A 4 45.67 -14.56 28.14
CA LYS A 4 44.87 -13.41 27.71
C LYS A 4 43.52 -13.90 27.17
N SER A 5 42.47 -13.84 28.00
CA SER A 5 41.11 -14.05 27.54
C SER A 5 40.59 -12.77 26.89
N ILE A 6 40.42 -12.80 25.55
CA ILE A 6 39.73 -11.76 24.80
C ILE A 6 38.22 -12.00 24.98
N LEU A 7 37.57 -11.15 25.77
CA LEU A 7 36.12 -11.14 25.92
C LEU A 7 35.51 -10.36 24.75
N ALA A 8 35.04 -11.06 23.72
CA ALA A 8 34.29 -10.46 22.61
C ALA A 8 32.83 -10.21 23.07
N PHE A 9 32.51 -8.95 23.36
CA PHE A 9 31.15 -8.50 23.63
C PHE A 9 30.39 -8.40 22.30
N VAL A 10 29.68 -9.46 21.92
CA VAL A 10 28.73 -9.42 20.79
C VAL A 10 27.52 -8.61 21.25
N PHE A 11 27.51 -7.31 20.96
CA PHE A 11 26.34 -6.47 21.08
C PHE A 11 25.39 -6.83 19.92
N CYS A 12 24.52 -7.82 20.13
CA CYS A 12 23.38 -8.04 19.26
C CYS A 12 22.48 -6.82 19.33
N ALA A 13 22.71 -5.85 18.45
CA ALA A 13 21.79 -4.76 18.18
C ALA A 13 20.54 -5.36 17.51
N THR A 14 19.62 -5.90 18.33
CA THR A 14 18.27 -6.18 17.87
C THR A 14 17.64 -4.83 17.57
N SER A 15 17.59 -4.47 16.28
CA SER A 15 16.79 -3.35 15.82
C SER A 15 15.35 -3.67 16.17
N LEU A 16 14.89 -3.06 17.27
CA LEU A 16 13.49 -2.99 17.62
C LEU A 16 12.85 -2.05 16.62
N VAL A 17 12.57 -2.57 15.43
CA VAL A 17 11.76 -1.88 14.44
C VAL A 17 10.34 -1.91 15.00
N SER A 18 10.06 -0.91 15.81
CA SER A 18 8.76 -0.64 16.39
C SER A 18 7.91 -0.06 15.26
N ALA A 19 6.84 -0.73 14.89
CA ALA A 19 6.16 -0.52 13.61
C ALA A 19 4.81 0.16 13.85
N HIS A 20 4.75 1.47 13.58
CA HIS A 20 3.82 2.33 14.32
C HIS A 20 2.49 2.65 13.63
N GLY A 21 2.34 2.38 12.33
CA GLY A 21 1.05 2.52 11.67
C GLY A 21 1.01 1.88 10.29
N ASN A 22 -0.18 1.49 9.83
CA ASN A 22 -0.38 0.80 8.55
C ASN A 22 -1.67 1.25 7.84
N VAL A 23 -1.81 0.91 6.56
CA VAL A 23 -2.98 1.25 5.74
C VAL A 23 -3.85 0.00 5.55
N GLN A 24 -5.05 0.00 6.12
CA GLN A 24 -5.87 -1.22 6.20
C GLN A 24 -6.91 -1.33 5.10
N VAL A 25 -7.59 -0.24 4.78
CA VAL A 25 -8.66 -0.20 3.77
C VAL A 25 -8.51 1.09 3.01
N VAL A 26 -8.61 1.00 1.69
CA VAL A 26 -8.68 2.16 0.80
C VAL A 26 -9.77 2.00 -0.25
N THR A 27 -10.30 3.13 -0.69
CA THR A 27 -11.33 3.23 -1.72
C THR A 27 -11.03 4.45 -2.58
N GLY A 28 -11.17 4.30 -3.89
CA GLY A 28 -11.07 5.42 -4.82
C GLY A 28 -12.42 6.11 -5.01
N ASP A 29 -12.44 7.35 -5.50
CA ASP A 29 -13.68 8.10 -5.72
C ASP A 29 -14.62 7.47 -6.75
N GLN A 30 -14.09 6.63 -7.65
CA GLN A 30 -14.87 5.83 -8.61
C GLN A 30 -15.13 4.40 -8.11
N GLY A 31 -14.94 4.16 -6.82
CA GLY A 31 -15.16 2.87 -6.16
C GLY A 31 -13.93 1.96 -6.17
N GLY A 32 -14.17 0.65 -6.10
CA GLY A 32 -13.13 -0.34 -5.87
C GLY A 32 -12.57 -0.31 -4.45
N ASN A 33 -11.91 -1.38 -4.04
CA ASN A 33 -11.39 -1.54 -2.68
C ASN A 33 -9.96 -2.08 -2.71
N GLY A 34 -9.14 -1.60 -1.78
CA GLY A 34 -7.75 -2.00 -1.64
C GLY A 34 -7.34 -2.12 -0.18
N THR A 35 -6.19 -2.75 0.01
CA THR A 35 -5.41 -2.69 1.26
C THR A 35 -3.94 -2.55 0.89
N ALA A 36 -3.08 -2.21 1.85
CA ALA A 36 -1.66 -2.14 1.56
C ALA A 36 -1.07 -3.53 1.29
N LEU A 37 0.03 -3.56 0.53
CA LEU A 37 0.84 -4.76 0.37
C LEU A 37 1.33 -5.27 1.73
N GLY A 38 1.31 -6.59 1.92
CA GLY A 38 1.81 -7.23 3.14
C GLY A 38 0.89 -7.17 4.36
N ILE A 39 -0.34 -6.67 4.20
CA ILE A 39 -1.38 -6.73 5.24
C ILE A 39 -1.94 -8.15 5.31
N LYS A 40 -2.04 -8.72 6.52
CA LYS A 40 -2.73 -9.99 6.80
C LYS A 40 -4.11 -9.79 7.42
N GLY A 41 -4.45 -8.57 7.83
CA GLY A 41 -5.81 -8.19 8.20
C GLY A 41 -6.21 -8.74 9.56
N ALA A 42 -7.38 -9.38 9.64
CA ALA A 42 -8.00 -9.77 10.92
C ALA A 42 -7.18 -10.78 11.75
N VAL A 43 -6.21 -11.47 11.14
CA VAL A 43 -5.34 -12.43 11.86
C VAL A 43 -4.25 -11.74 12.69
N VAL A 44 -3.97 -10.45 12.45
CA VAL A 44 -3.04 -9.68 13.26
C VAL A 44 -3.80 -9.04 14.42
N ALA A 45 -3.29 -9.25 15.63
CA ALA A 45 -3.94 -8.76 16.83
C ALA A 45 -4.03 -7.24 16.80
N ARG A 46 -5.19 -6.67 17.12
CA ARG A 46 -5.35 -5.21 17.20
C ARG A 46 -4.74 -4.63 18.48
N PHE A 47 -4.87 -5.38 19.58
CA PHE A 47 -4.43 -4.97 20.91
C PHE A 47 -3.50 -6.02 21.52
N GLY A 48 -2.66 -5.60 22.48
CA GLY A 48 -1.76 -6.48 23.22
C GLY A 48 -0.29 -6.12 23.02
N LYS A 49 0.57 -7.14 23.09
CA LYS A 49 2.02 -6.95 22.94
C LYS A 49 2.34 -6.46 21.52
N ASN A 50 3.22 -5.47 21.40
CA ASN A 50 3.67 -4.92 20.12
C ASN A 50 4.05 -5.99 19.08
N SER A 51 4.76 -7.05 19.46
CA SER A 51 5.14 -8.15 18.56
C SER A 51 3.96 -8.92 17.95
N ALA A 52 2.77 -8.83 18.54
CA ALA A 52 1.54 -9.40 18.01
C ALA A 52 0.73 -8.41 17.17
N THR A 53 0.90 -7.10 17.38
CA THR A 53 0.08 -6.04 16.75
C THR A 53 0.76 -5.31 15.59
N GLU A 54 2.09 -5.35 15.53
CA GLU A 54 2.91 -4.61 14.56
C GLU A 54 3.22 -5.39 13.28
N LYS A 55 2.65 -6.60 13.15
CA LYS A 55 3.03 -7.56 12.09
C LYS A 55 2.75 -7.06 10.67
N ASP A 56 1.70 -6.26 10.53
CA ASP A 56 1.21 -5.72 9.25
C ASP A 56 1.80 -4.34 8.92
N THR A 57 2.56 -3.73 9.81
CA THR A 57 3.14 -2.41 9.51
C THR A 57 4.30 -2.55 8.53
N THR A 58 4.20 -1.86 7.39
CA THR A 58 5.33 -1.76 6.46
C THR A 58 6.35 -0.80 7.02
N VAL A 59 7.60 -1.24 7.01
CA VAL A 59 8.77 -0.46 7.39
C VAL A 59 9.57 -0.21 6.12
N PHE A 60 9.73 1.06 5.78
CA PHE A 60 10.54 1.46 4.65
C PHE A 60 11.99 1.72 5.06
N GLY A 61 12.92 1.47 4.14
CA GLY A 61 14.31 1.87 4.31
C GLY A 61 14.45 3.39 4.17
N GLY A 62 15.56 3.92 4.69
CA GLY A 62 15.91 5.33 4.53
C GLY A 62 15.41 6.25 5.65
N ASN A 63 15.30 7.54 5.34
CA ASN A 63 14.95 8.59 6.29
C ASN A 63 13.45 8.91 6.20
N ALA A 64 12.76 8.98 7.33
CA ALA A 64 11.32 9.25 7.39
C ALA A 64 10.90 10.61 6.79
N ASN A 65 11.82 11.56 6.69
CA ASN A 65 11.60 12.85 6.03
C ASN A 65 11.94 12.84 4.53
N LYS A 66 12.30 11.68 3.97
CA LYS A 66 12.63 11.47 2.55
C LYS A 66 11.76 10.36 1.96
N PRO A 67 10.47 10.62 1.68
CA PRO A 67 9.51 9.58 1.27
C PRO A 67 9.80 8.99 -0.13
N LEU A 68 10.61 9.69 -0.93
CA LEU A 68 11.02 9.31 -2.29
C LEU A 68 12.08 8.18 -2.35
N ALA A 69 12.48 7.59 -1.22
CA ALA A 69 13.40 6.45 -1.27
C ALA A 69 12.73 5.24 -1.96
N ASP A 70 13.45 4.55 -2.85
CA ASP A 70 12.90 3.39 -3.57
C ASP A 70 12.63 2.18 -2.67
N GLY A 71 11.77 1.31 -3.19
CA GLY A 71 11.46 0.02 -2.59
C GLY A 71 10.17 -0.01 -1.77
N LEU A 72 9.62 -1.22 -1.72
CA LEU A 72 8.31 -1.50 -1.11
C LEU A 72 8.38 -1.74 0.41
N GLY A 73 9.59 -1.74 0.99
CA GLY A 73 9.77 -1.99 2.41
C GLY A 73 9.58 -3.46 2.80
N LYS A 74 9.31 -3.69 4.08
CA LYS A 74 9.12 -5.02 4.66
C LYS A 74 8.09 -4.99 5.79
N THR A 75 7.37 -6.09 5.98
CA THR A 75 6.56 -6.31 7.19
C THR A 75 7.17 -7.44 8.02
N THR A 76 6.79 -7.55 9.29
CA THR A 76 7.23 -8.69 10.12
C THR A 76 6.52 -9.97 9.69
N ALA A 77 5.29 -9.88 9.17
CA ALA A 77 4.53 -11.04 8.69
C ALA A 77 5.04 -11.62 7.36
N ASN A 78 5.44 -10.76 6.41
CA ASN A 78 5.76 -11.18 5.03
C ASN A 78 7.24 -11.05 4.69
N GLY A 79 8.04 -10.42 5.55
CA GLY A 79 9.41 -10.07 5.20
C GLY A 79 9.45 -8.96 4.15
N LYS A 80 10.42 -9.02 3.23
CA LYS A 80 10.57 -8.02 2.17
C LYS A 80 9.36 -8.08 1.22
N LEU A 81 8.71 -6.95 1.02
CA LEU A 81 7.55 -6.87 0.14
C LEU A 81 7.95 -6.84 -1.33
N ALA A 82 7.10 -7.41 -2.17
CA ALA A 82 7.19 -7.45 -3.62
C ALA A 82 5.85 -7.06 -4.25
N VAL A 83 5.86 -6.65 -5.51
CA VAL A 83 4.62 -6.35 -6.26
C VAL A 83 3.68 -7.57 -6.29
N SER A 84 4.24 -8.79 -6.30
CA SER A 84 3.46 -10.03 -6.24
C SER A 84 2.60 -10.18 -4.98
N ASP A 85 2.89 -9.44 -3.90
CA ASP A 85 2.04 -9.39 -2.70
C ASP A 85 0.69 -8.69 -2.97
N LEU A 86 0.53 -8.06 -4.14
CA LEU A 86 -0.75 -7.49 -4.58
C LEU A 86 -1.85 -8.55 -4.66
N LYS A 87 -1.48 -9.80 -4.98
CA LYS A 87 -2.42 -10.93 -4.96
C LYS A 87 -3.06 -11.11 -3.58
N ASP A 88 -2.25 -11.09 -2.53
CA ASP A 88 -2.71 -11.22 -1.15
C ASP A 88 -3.57 -10.01 -0.76
N ALA A 89 -3.15 -8.80 -1.15
CA ALA A 89 -3.92 -7.59 -0.89
C ALA A 89 -5.31 -7.63 -1.55
N MET A 90 -5.39 -8.01 -2.82
CA MET A 90 -6.66 -8.16 -3.56
C MET A 90 -7.52 -9.31 -3.00
N ALA A 91 -6.91 -10.39 -2.51
CA ALA A 91 -7.66 -11.45 -1.84
C ALA A 91 -8.37 -10.94 -0.56
N LEU A 92 -7.82 -9.94 0.12
CA LEU A 92 -8.41 -9.32 1.30
C LEU A 92 -9.42 -8.22 0.97
N SER A 93 -9.22 -7.46 -0.10
CA SER A 93 -10.03 -6.27 -0.43
C SER A 93 -11.04 -6.46 -1.56
N GLY A 94 -10.95 -7.56 -2.30
CA GLY A 94 -11.75 -7.84 -3.49
C GLY A 94 -10.99 -7.68 -4.80
N SER A 95 -11.61 -8.13 -5.90
CA SER A 95 -10.97 -8.22 -7.22
C SER A 95 -10.81 -6.89 -7.95
N THR A 96 -11.45 -5.82 -7.49
CA THR A 96 -11.42 -4.50 -8.14
C THR A 96 -10.59 -3.55 -7.30
N LEU A 97 -9.40 -3.19 -7.80
CA LEU A 97 -8.55 -2.17 -7.20
C LEU A 97 -9.29 -0.84 -7.05
N PRO A 98 -8.89 0.04 -6.11
CA PRO A 98 -9.38 1.41 -6.04
C PRO A 98 -9.32 2.11 -7.41
N GLN A 99 -10.43 2.74 -7.81
CA GLN A 99 -10.57 3.44 -9.08
C GLN A 99 -10.66 4.94 -8.82
N VAL A 100 -9.85 5.75 -9.52
CA VAL A 100 -9.82 7.21 -9.31
C VAL A 100 -10.07 7.99 -10.59
N SER A 101 -10.71 9.16 -10.49
CA SER A 101 -10.91 10.02 -11.65
C SER A 101 -9.59 10.56 -12.19
N GLY A 102 -9.37 10.46 -13.51
CA GLY A 102 -8.14 10.90 -14.20
C GLY A 102 -8.10 12.40 -14.54
N ASP A 103 -9.19 13.13 -14.30
CA ASP A 103 -9.34 14.56 -14.61
C ASP A 103 -8.74 15.50 -13.55
N GLY A 104 -8.11 14.94 -12.51
CA GLY A 104 -7.52 15.69 -11.40
C GLY A 104 -8.51 16.02 -10.29
N SER A 105 -9.76 15.54 -10.37
CA SER A 105 -10.69 15.50 -9.24
C SER A 105 -10.51 14.24 -8.37
N GLY A 106 -9.79 13.23 -8.88
CA GLY A 106 -9.64 11.92 -8.26
C GLY A 106 -9.11 11.96 -6.83
N THR A 107 -9.62 11.05 -5.99
CA THR A 107 -9.17 10.91 -4.60
C THR A 107 -9.08 9.45 -4.18
N ILE A 108 -8.10 9.16 -3.32
CA ILE A 108 -8.03 7.91 -2.58
C ILE A 108 -8.31 8.22 -1.12
N THR A 109 -9.33 7.59 -0.57
CA THR A 109 -9.65 7.66 0.85
C THR A 109 -9.29 6.36 1.52
N GLY A 110 -8.92 6.40 2.80
CA GLY A 110 -8.54 5.19 3.49
C GLY A 110 -8.42 5.32 4.99
N THR A 111 -8.26 4.15 5.61
CA THR A 111 -8.07 4.02 7.05
C THR A 111 -6.60 3.76 7.36
N TRP A 112 -6.02 4.68 8.12
CA TRP A 112 -4.73 4.51 8.77
C TRP A 112 -4.91 3.93 10.15
N ARG A 113 -4.35 2.75 10.41
CA ARG A 113 -4.27 2.20 11.74
C ARG A 113 -3.06 2.77 12.45
N ILE A 114 -3.30 3.37 13.60
CA ILE A 114 -2.29 3.78 14.55
C ILE A 114 -2.04 2.57 15.46
N VAL A 115 -0.95 1.86 15.21
CA VAL A 115 -0.62 0.62 15.95
C VAL A 115 -0.06 0.97 17.33
N THR A 116 0.77 2.00 17.42
CA THR A 116 1.35 2.50 18.66
C THR A 116 1.20 4.02 18.74
N SER A 117 1.38 4.60 19.93
CA SER A 117 1.19 6.04 20.15
C SER A 117 2.00 6.92 19.19
N ASP A 118 3.11 6.43 18.64
CA ASP A 118 3.97 7.11 17.67
C ASP A 118 3.70 6.77 16.20
N GLY A 119 2.51 6.23 15.91
CA GLY A 119 2.02 5.97 14.57
C GLY A 119 1.51 7.16 13.78
N THR A 120 1.49 8.36 14.38
CA THR A 120 0.92 9.55 13.74
C THR A 120 1.95 10.35 12.95
N ALA A 121 1.46 11.29 12.15
CA ALA A 121 2.30 12.33 11.57
C ALA A 121 3.01 13.17 12.64
N ASN A 122 4.19 13.68 12.28
CA ASN A 122 5.01 14.64 13.01
C ASN A 122 4.65 16.10 12.69
N ASN A 123 3.46 16.37 12.15
CA ASN A 123 2.95 17.74 12.01
C ASN A 123 1.59 17.86 12.71
N LYS A 124 1.24 19.08 13.13
CA LYS A 124 -0.02 19.37 13.82
C LYS A 124 -1.27 19.14 12.96
N LYS A 125 -1.10 19.04 11.65
CA LYS A 125 -2.17 18.83 10.68
C LYS A 125 -2.47 17.35 10.42
N GLY A 126 -1.68 16.43 10.99
CA GLY A 126 -1.85 15.00 10.74
C GLY A 126 -1.45 14.55 9.33
N GLU A 127 -0.77 15.38 8.53
CA GLU A 127 -0.46 15.09 7.13
C GLU A 127 0.61 13.99 7.02
N LEU A 128 0.31 12.94 6.27
CA LEU A 128 1.24 11.91 5.87
C LEU A 128 1.86 12.25 4.51
N PHE A 129 3.01 11.68 4.22
CA PHE A 129 3.55 11.73 2.86
C PHE A 129 2.88 10.65 2.01
N ALA A 130 2.54 11.02 0.77
CA ALA A 130 2.18 10.08 -0.27
C ALA A 130 3.13 10.23 -1.45
N VAL A 131 3.47 9.15 -2.13
CA VAL A 131 4.25 9.19 -3.38
C VAL A 131 3.64 8.21 -4.36
N VAL A 132 3.31 8.68 -5.55
CA VAL A 132 2.78 7.84 -6.64
C VAL A 132 3.91 7.45 -7.58
N ASP A 133 4.05 6.15 -7.80
CA ASP A 133 4.88 5.54 -8.84
C ASP A 133 3.96 5.03 -9.97
N GLU A 134 4.06 5.67 -11.13
CA GLU A 134 3.31 5.35 -12.34
C GLU A 134 3.73 4.03 -12.99
N THR A 135 4.94 3.54 -12.70
CA THR A 135 5.43 2.24 -13.19
C THR A 135 4.92 1.06 -12.37
N GLY A 136 4.41 1.32 -11.17
CA GLY A 136 3.93 0.29 -10.26
C GLY A 136 5.00 -0.67 -9.73
N THR A 137 6.29 -0.30 -9.78
CA THR A 137 7.42 -1.17 -9.43
C THR A 137 8.02 -0.89 -8.05
N GLY A 138 7.71 0.27 -7.46
CA GLY A 138 8.32 0.78 -6.24
C GLY A 138 9.48 1.75 -6.48
N GLU A 139 9.61 2.31 -7.68
CA GLU A 139 10.60 3.33 -8.07
C GLU A 139 10.16 4.74 -7.65
N TYR A 140 9.91 4.92 -6.35
CA TYR A 140 9.41 6.17 -5.77
C TYR A 140 10.33 7.37 -5.95
N SER A 141 11.61 7.17 -6.22
CA SER A 141 12.57 8.26 -6.49
C SER A 141 12.24 9.05 -7.75
N LYS A 142 11.51 8.44 -8.68
CA LYS A 142 10.98 9.06 -9.91
C LYS A 142 9.50 9.42 -9.79
N GLY A 143 8.89 9.13 -8.64
CA GLY A 143 7.47 9.30 -8.42
C GLY A 143 7.05 10.75 -8.14
N THR A 144 5.75 10.96 -8.16
CA THR A 144 5.14 12.25 -7.81
C THR A 144 4.81 12.27 -6.33
N GLN A 145 5.43 13.18 -5.57
CA GLN A 145 5.12 13.37 -4.15
C GLN A 145 3.81 14.14 -3.98
N LEU A 146 2.93 13.59 -3.16
CA LEU A 146 1.63 14.13 -2.79
C LEU A 146 1.53 14.26 -1.25
N THR A 147 0.43 14.87 -0.81
CA THR A 147 0.07 14.97 0.61
C THR A 147 -1.16 14.12 0.88
N ALA A 148 -1.06 13.26 1.88
CA ALA A 148 -2.18 12.50 2.41
C ALA A 148 -2.70 13.22 3.67
N THR A 149 -3.80 13.95 3.52
CA THR A 149 -4.43 14.67 4.64
C THR A 149 -5.13 13.66 5.53
N SER A 150 -4.89 13.72 6.84
CA SER A 150 -5.56 12.83 7.79
C SER A 150 -6.15 13.61 8.96
N SER A 151 -7.27 13.12 9.49
CA SER A 151 -7.85 13.58 10.76
C SER A 151 -7.10 13.01 11.98
N MET A 152 -5.87 12.52 11.81
CA MET A 152 -5.04 12.05 12.91
C MET A 152 -4.81 13.15 13.94
N VAL A 153 -5.26 12.86 15.17
CA VAL A 153 -4.97 13.69 16.34
C VAL A 153 -3.51 13.45 16.74
N GLY A 154 -2.62 14.31 16.25
CA GLY A 154 -1.24 14.41 16.70
C GLY A 154 -1.04 15.71 17.47
N ASN A 155 -0.28 15.69 18.56
CA ASN A 155 0.19 16.91 19.21
C ASN A 155 1.30 17.65 18.41
N GLY A 156 1.49 17.30 17.13
CA GLY A 156 2.60 17.74 16.29
C GLY A 156 3.96 17.11 16.65
N GLN A 157 3.97 16.07 17.49
CA GLN A 157 5.20 15.40 17.96
C GLN A 157 5.08 13.86 17.86
N GLY A 158 4.21 13.35 16.98
CA GLY A 158 4.09 11.91 16.77
C GLY A 158 3.64 11.16 18.02
N ASN A 159 2.68 11.67 18.81
CA ASN A 159 2.16 10.97 20.00
C ASN A 159 0.63 11.16 20.16
N VAL A 160 -0.14 10.08 20.13
CA VAL A 160 -1.56 10.08 20.56
C VAL A 160 -1.63 9.84 22.07
N VAL A 161 -2.23 10.80 22.77
CA VAL A 161 -2.64 10.82 24.18
C VAL A 161 -2.03 9.72 25.06
N GLN A 162 -0.76 9.90 25.49
CA GLN A 162 -0.26 9.10 26.61
C GLN A 162 -1.07 9.46 27.88
N ARG A 163 -1.68 8.47 28.54
CA ARG A 163 -2.14 8.64 29.93
C ARG A 163 -0.97 9.22 30.74
N THR A 164 -1.24 10.19 31.63
CA THR A 164 -0.22 10.97 32.36
C THR A 164 0.85 10.08 33.02
N VAL A 165 0.46 8.90 33.49
CA VAL A 165 1.34 7.88 34.08
C VAL A 165 2.32 7.27 33.06
N ALA A 166 1.88 6.95 31.84
CA ALA A 166 2.76 6.43 30.79
C ALA A 166 3.80 7.46 30.33
N ARG A 167 3.43 8.75 30.31
CA ARG A 167 4.36 9.85 30.05
C ARG A 167 5.39 10.00 31.16
N ALA A 168 4.95 9.91 32.42
CA ALA A 168 5.85 9.95 33.58
C ALA A 168 6.84 8.76 33.54
N LEU A 169 6.36 7.54 33.28
CA LEU A 169 7.19 6.33 33.18
C LEU A 169 8.17 6.38 32.00
N LYS A 170 7.79 6.98 30.86
CA LYS A 170 8.69 7.21 29.72
C LYS A 170 9.75 8.28 30.04
N ALA A 171 9.36 9.36 30.72
CA ALA A 171 10.27 10.43 31.12
C ALA A 171 11.35 9.96 32.11
N VAL A 172 11.04 8.99 32.96
CA VAL A 172 12.02 8.39 33.90
C VAL A 172 12.67 7.10 33.36
N GLY A 173 12.51 6.78 32.06
CA GLY A 173 13.19 5.68 31.39
C GLY A 173 12.68 4.26 31.72
N ILE A 174 11.59 4.14 32.49
CA ILE A 174 10.97 2.87 32.87
C ILE A 174 10.14 2.28 31.71
N GLN A 175 9.53 3.14 30.87
CA GLN A 175 8.89 2.73 29.62
C GLN A 175 9.65 3.26 28.41
N LYS A 176 10.33 2.38 27.67
CA LYS A 176 11.05 2.76 26.43
C LYS A 176 10.21 2.72 25.15
N ARG A 177 8.97 2.20 25.20
CA ARG A 177 8.15 1.91 24.01
C ARG A 177 6.85 2.71 23.97
N ALA A 178 6.39 3.02 22.77
CA ALA A 178 5.08 3.59 22.51
C ALA A 178 3.97 2.61 22.93
N THR A 179 2.88 3.14 23.50
CA THR A 179 1.75 2.33 23.96
C THR A 179 0.88 1.94 22.77
N ASN A 180 0.48 0.67 22.67
CA ASN A 180 -0.52 0.24 21.69
C ASN A 180 -1.81 1.05 21.93
N VAL A 181 -2.29 1.72 20.89
CA VAL A 181 -3.52 2.53 20.95
C VAL A 181 -4.62 1.92 20.10
N GLY A 182 -4.27 1.08 19.10
CA GLY A 182 -5.22 0.39 18.24
C GLY A 182 -6.32 1.32 17.74
N ALA A 183 -5.94 2.54 17.34
CA ALA A 183 -6.84 3.59 16.91
C ALA A 183 -6.83 3.68 15.39
N ASP A 184 -7.93 4.12 14.80
CA ASP A 184 -8.04 4.32 13.36
C ASP A 184 -8.26 5.80 13.09
N ALA A 185 -7.62 6.30 12.04
CA ALA A 185 -7.84 7.64 11.51
C ALA A 185 -8.11 7.55 10.01
N GLN A 186 -8.99 8.42 9.53
CA GLN A 186 -9.25 8.52 8.09
C GLN A 186 -8.19 9.41 7.45
N PHE A 187 -7.78 9.07 6.24
CA PHE A 187 -6.96 9.91 5.39
C PHE A 187 -7.57 10.02 3.99
N SER A 188 -7.18 11.07 3.28
CA SER A 188 -7.52 11.31 1.88
C SER A 188 -6.30 11.85 1.14
N VAL A 189 -6.09 11.35 -0.07
CA VAL A 189 -5.03 11.77 -0.98
C VAL A 189 -5.69 12.25 -2.27
N LYS A 190 -5.39 13.49 -2.67
CA LYS A 190 -5.82 14.02 -3.97
C LYS A 190 -4.87 13.54 -5.05
N ILE A 191 -5.42 12.92 -6.09
CA ILE A 191 -4.67 12.41 -7.23
C ILE A 191 -4.64 13.49 -8.33
N PRO A 192 -3.46 13.87 -8.85
CA PRO A 192 -3.37 14.84 -9.94
C PRO A 192 -3.89 14.26 -11.25
N SER A 193 -4.24 15.14 -12.20
CA SER A 193 -4.55 14.74 -13.57
C SER A 193 -3.29 14.30 -14.31
N GLY A 194 -3.46 13.53 -15.39
CA GLY A 194 -2.39 13.21 -16.33
C GLY A 194 -1.44 12.08 -15.89
N LEU A 195 -1.74 11.37 -14.81
CA LEU A 195 -1.01 10.16 -14.45
C LEU A 195 -1.27 9.04 -15.47
N SER A 196 -0.22 8.30 -15.83
CA SER A 196 -0.29 7.15 -16.73
C SER A 196 0.20 5.90 -16.02
N CYS A 197 -0.74 5.05 -15.60
CA CYS A 197 -0.41 3.86 -14.83
C CYS A 197 -0.01 2.69 -15.74
N SER A 198 1.21 2.18 -15.58
CA SER A 198 1.77 1.08 -16.39
C SER A 198 2.14 -0.17 -15.58
N GLY A 199 1.86 -0.18 -14.28
CA GLY A 199 2.14 -1.32 -13.41
C GLY A 199 1.40 -2.58 -13.83
N SER A 200 2.09 -3.71 -13.70
CA SER A 200 1.53 -5.03 -13.98
C SER A 200 2.04 -6.07 -12.98
N ASP A 201 1.17 -7.01 -12.63
CA ASP A 201 1.50 -8.13 -11.75
C ASP A 201 0.82 -9.40 -12.24
N SER A 202 1.64 -10.39 -12.60
CA SER A 202 1.13 -11.69 -13.06
C SER A 202 0.53 -12.53 -11.93
N ALA A 203 0.92 -12.30 -10.67
CA ALA A 203 0.43 -13.09 -9.54
C ALA A 203 -1.03 -12.75 -9.19
N SER A 204 -1.37 -11.46 -9.20
CA SER A 204 -2.74 -10.96 -9.03
C SER A 204 -3.55 -10.90 -10.33
N GLY A 205 -2.87 -10.85 -11.49
CA GLY A 205 -3.50 -10.58 -12.79
C GLY A 205 -3.85 -9.10 -13.00
N ALA A 206 -3.46 -8.20 -12.09
CA ALA A 206 -3.72 -6.79 -12.22
C ALA A 206 -2.75 -6.12 -13.22
N SER A 207 -3.28 -5.23 -14.05
CA SER A 207 -2.54 -4.40 -15.00
C SER A 207 -3.01 -2.95 -14.95
N ASN A 208 -2.22 -2.03 -15.50
CA ASN A 208 -2.47 -0.59 -15.56
C ASN A 208 -2.77 0.00 -14.18
N PHE A 209 -2.01 -0.42 -13.16
CA PHE A 209 -2.10 0.16 -11.83
C PHE A 209 -0.89 1.05 -11.56
N CYS A 210 -1.13 2.13 -10.81
CA CYS A 210 -0.09 2.91 -10.17
C CYS A 210 0.10 2.35 -8.77
N LEU A 211 1.28 2.54 -8.20
CA LEU A 211 1.57 2.18 -6.82
C LEU A 211 1.79 3.44 -5.99
N MET A 212 0.97 3.62 -4.96
CA MET A 212 1.10 4.73 -4.03
C MET A 212 1.70 4.26 -2.72
N LYS A 213 2.84 4.84 -2.34
CA LYS A 213 3.39 4.75 -1.00
C LYS A 213 2.72 5.79 -0.12
N ILE A 214 2.25 5.39 1.05
CA ILE A 214 1.84 6.30 2.13
C ILE A 214 2.71 6.04 3.34
N VAL A 215 3.35 7.08 3.86
CA VAL A 215 4.22 6.98 5.04
C VAL A 215 4.02 8.10 6.03
N ASN A 216 4.16 7.78 7.31
CA ASN A 216 4.33 8.79 8.33
C ASN A 216 5.79 9.32 8.33
N ASN A 217 5.96 10.54 8.81
CA ASN A 217 7.25 11.23 8.88
C ASN A 217 7.89 11.12 10.28
N ASN A 218 7.75 9.97 10.94
CA ASN A 218 8.29 9.76 12.29
C ASN A 218 9.80 9.49 12.28
N GLY A 219 10.58 10.17 13.12
CA GLY A 219 12.02 9.94 13.26
C GLY A 219 12.43 8.50 13.61
N ASN A 220 11.51 7.69 14.15
CA ASN A 220 11.76 6.26 14.41
C ASN A 220 11.65 5.36 13.16
N GLY A 221 11.28 5.92 12.01
CA GLY A 221 11.26 5.25 10.71
C GLY A 221 10.07 5.71 9.85
N PRO A 222 10.19 5.68 8.50
CA PRO A 222 9.00 5.77 7.67
C PRO A 222 8.22 4.45 7.79
N PHE A 223 7.05 4.52 8.43
CA PHE A 223 6.09 3.43 8.53
C PHE A 223 4.89 3.73 7.65
N GLY A 224 4.24 2.69 7.12
CA GLY A 224 2.97 2.85 6.40
C GLY A 224 2.62 1.67 5.52
N GLY A 225 2.45 1.92 4.22
CA GLY A 225 2.12 0.87 3.24
C GLY A 225 2.17 1.33 1.79
N ASN A 226 2.16 0.35 0.88
CA ASN A 226 2.07 0.56 -0.57
C ASN A 226 0.71 0.07 -1.06
N ILE A 227 0.06 0.83 -1.92
CA ILE A 227 -1.33 0.60 -2.32
C ILE A 227 -1.39 0.67 -3.84
N ALA A 228 -1.94 -0.34 -4.48
CA ALA A 228 -2.20 -0.29 -5.92
C ALA A 228 -3.57 0.35 -6.19
N PHE A 229 -3.65 1.19 -7.22
CA PHE A 229 -4.90 1.81 -7.68
C PHE A 229 -4.86 2.00 -9.20
N LYS A 230 -6.01 2.23 -9.82
CA LYS A 230 -6.11 2.53 -11.26
C LYS A 230 -6.82 3.85 -11.52
N ILE A 231 -6.48 4.48 -12.63
CA ILE A 231 -7.27 5.57 -13.18
C ILE A 231 -8.52 4.95 -13.82
N ALA A 232 -9.70 5.41 -13.39
CA ALA A 232 -10.98 4.95 -13.90
C ALA A 232 -11.10 5.27 -15.40
N GLY A 233 -11.58 4.31 -16.18
CA GLY A 233 -11.73 4.45 -17.62
C GLY A 233 -10.43 4.32 -18.42
N ASP A 234 -9.27 4.21 -17.77
CA ASP A 234 -7.98 3.95 -18.44
C ASP A 234 -7.89 2.46 -18.83
N SER A 235 -8.54 2.16 -19.95
CA SER A 235 -8.73 0.84 -20.50
C SER A 235 -7.60 0.51 -21.48
N THR A 236 -6.34 0.60 -21.07
CA THR A 236 -5.22 0.12 -21.90
C THR A 236 -5.12 -1.41 -21.82
N GLY A 237 -6.02 -2.09 -22.51
CA GLY A 237 -5.80 -3.47 -22.97
C GLY A 237 -6.04 -4.60 -21.96
N ASN A 238 -7.31 -4.88 -21.65
CA ASN A 238 -7.70 -6.29 -21.43
C ASN A 238 -8.15 -6.84 -22.79
N THR A 239 -7.20 -7.23 -23.64
CA THR A 239 -7.51 -8.05 -24.82
C THR A 239 -7.89 -9.45 -24.35
N THR A 240 -9.11 -9.58 -23.85
CA THR A 240 -9.80 -10.87 -23.91
C THR A 240 -9.89 -11.20 -25.38
N ALA A 241 -9.10 -12.18 -25.83
CA ALA A 241 -9.15 -12.67 -27.20
C ALA A 241 -10.61 -12.94 -27.55
N ALA A 242 -11.16 -12.19 -28.50
CA ALA A 242 -12.48 -12.47 -29.05
C ALA A 242 -12.43 -13.91 -29.58
N ALA A 243 -13.28 -14.79 -29.02
CA ALA A 243 -13.47 -16.11 -29.55
C ALA A 243 -13.85 -15.98 -31.04
N SER A 244 -12.99 -16.48 -31.92
CA SER A 244 -13.26 -16.56 -33.35
C SER A 244 -14.47 -17.49 -33.56
N THR A 245 -15.66 -16.92 -33.65
CA THR A 245 -16.82 -17.60 -34.23
C THR A 245 -16.52 -17.82 -35.71
N ASN A 246 -16.13 -19.05 -36.06
CA ASN A 246 -16.06 -19.53 -37.43
C ASN A 246 -17.46 -19.47 -38.06
N ASN A 247 -17.82 -18.33 -38.64
CA ASN A 247 -18.98 -18.24 -39.53
C ASN A 247 -18.56 -18.81 -40.89
N ALA A 248 -18.96 -20.06 -41.12
CA ALA A 248 -18.87 -20.70 -42.42
C ALA A 248 -19.72 -19.91 -43.43
N SER A 249 -19.03 -19.22 -44.33
CA SER A 249 -19.58 -18.54 -45.51
C SER A 249 -20.33 -19.55 -46.39
N LYS A 250 -21.65 -19.37 -46.53
CA LYS A 250 -22.43 -19.96 -47.63
C LYS A 250 -22.09 -19.20 -48.91
N SER A 251 -21.16 -19.76 -49.68
CA SER A 251 -20.85 -19.32 -51.05
C SER A 251 -22.06 -19.55 -51.96
N SER A 252 -22.52 -18.47 -52.58
CA SER A 252 -23.45 -18.44 -53.70
C SER A 252 -22.79 -19.01 -54.96
N LYS A 253 -23.39 -20.06 -55.55
CA LYS A 253 -23.11 -20.47 -56.94
C LYS A 253 -24.30 -20.13 -57.82
N SER A 254 -24.17 -19.05 -58.58
CA SER A 254 -24.88 -18.88 -59.84
C SER A 254 -24.02 -19.52 -60.93
N ASN A 255 -24.53 -20.54 -61.62
CA ASN A 255 -24.29 -20.62 -63.06
C ASN A 255 -25.40 -21.35 -63.81
N LYS A 256 -25.59 -20.87 -65.03
CA LYS A 256 -26.72 -20.96 -65.94
C LYS A 256 -26.42 -22.03 -67.00
N LYS A 257 -27.37 -22.92 -67.32
CA LYS A 257 -27.81 -23.34 -68.68
C LYS A 257 -28.50 -24.72 -68.72
N GLY A 258 -29.76 -24.68 -69.17
CA GLY A 258 -30.36 -25.53 -70.22
C GLY A 258 -30.34 -27.05 -70.09
N GLN A 259 -31.52 -27.66 -70.05
CA GLN A 259 -32.06 -28.41 -71.20
C GLN A 259 -33.51 -28.84 -70.93
N ALA A 260 -34.28 -28.91 -72.01
CA ALA A 260 -35.69 -29.27 -72.07
C ALA A 260 -35.87 -30.73 -72.51
N PHE A 261 -36.91 -31.42 -72.00
CA PHE A 261 -37.80 -32.39 -72.68
C PHE A 261 -38.67 -33.08 -71.59
N LYS A 262 -40.01 -32.95 -71.61
CA LYS A 262 -41.03 -33.91 -72.12
C LYS A 262 -40.86 -35.34 -71.53
N ALA A 263 -41.89 -36.04 -71.05
CA ALA A 263 -43.34 -35.95 -71.19
C ALA A 263 -44.02 -36.42 -69.88
#